data_AF-A0A1A6HZ18-F1
#
_entry.id   AF-A0A1A6HZ18-F1
#
_cell.length_a   1.000
_cell.length_b   1.000
_cell.length_c   1.000
_cell.angle_alpha   90.00
_cell.angle_beta   90.00
_cell.angle_gamma   90.00
#
_symmetry.space_group_name_H-M   'P 1'
#
loop_
_entity.id
_entity.type
_entity.pdbx_description
1 polymer ?
#
loop_
_entity_poly.entity_id
_entity_poly.type
_entity_poly.pdbx_seq_one_letter_code
_entity_poly.pdbx_strand_id
1 'polypeptide(L)'
;MFSRQFTKYFFLYLKDLGTMCYKCNKYHLGLCYDVMSSCTLKHRQSCAAENFYVLTRRGQSMYHYSRLSCMTNCEDINFLSFETRTELICCKHSSYCNLPMGL
;
A
#
# COMPACT_ATOMS: atom_id res chain seq x y z
N MET A 1 4.37 -37.90 12.20
CA MET A 1 4.89 -37.89 10.81
C MET A 1 3.78 -37.38 9.90
N PHE A 2 3.75 -36.08 9.59
CA PHE A 2 2.72 -35.53 8.69
C PHE A 2 3.04 -35.95 7.24
N SER A 3 2.04 -36.51 6.55
CA SER A 3 2.16 -36.96 5.16
C SER A 3 2.56 -35.81 4.24
N ARG A 4 3.55 -36.04 3.35
CA ARG A 4 4.04 -35.08 2.32
C ARG A 4 2.92 -34.49 1.46
N GLN A 5 1.80 -35.20 1.35
CA GLN A 5 0.63 -34.77 0.58
C GLN A 5 -0.11 -33.61 1.25
N PHE A 6 -0.23 -33.63 2.59
CA PHE A 6 -0.91 -32.60 3.37
C PHE A 6 -0.17 -31.26 3.29
N THR A 7 1.17 -31.30 3.34
CA THR A 7 2.03 -30.12 3.19
C THR A 7 1.86 -29.47 1.82
N LYS A 8 1.76 -30.26 0.74
CA LYS A 8 1.58 -29.75 -0.63
C LYS A 8 0.26 -28.98 -0.80
N TYR A 9 -0.86 -29.52 -0.31
CA TYR A 9 -2.16 -28.84 -0.38
C TYR A 9 -2.20 -27.57 0.49
N PHE A 10 -1.56 -27.60 1.66
CA PHE A 10 -1.42 -26.43 2.51
C PHE A 10 -0.60 -25.30 1.86
N PHE A 11 0.53 -25.64 1.23
CA PHE A 11 1.34 -24.67 0.47
C PHE A 11 0.61 -24.13 -0.78
N LEU A 12 -0.22 -24.94 -1.44
CA LEU A 12 -1.06 -24.49 -2.56
C LEU A 12 -2.16 -23.51 -2.09
N TYR A 13 -2.82 -23.81 -0.97
CA TYR A 13 -3.81 -22.91 -0.35
C TYR A 13 -3.22 -21.56 0.05
N LEU A 14 -2.01 -21.56 0.63
CA LEU A 14 -1.29 -20.32 0.97
C LEU A 14 -0.87 -19.52 -0.27
N LYS A 15 -0.56 -20.19 -1.38
CA LYS A 15 -0.28 -19.54 -2.68
C LYS A 15 -1.53 -18.89 -3.28
N ASP A 16 -2.71 -19.43 -2.99
CA ASP A 16 -3.98 -19.05 -3.62
C ASP A 16 -4.70 -17.90 -2.89
N LEU A 17 -4.27 -17.55 -1.66
CA LEU A 17 -4.87 -16.44 -0.89
C LEU A 17 -4.67 -15.06 -1.52
N GLY A 18 -3.77 -14.95 -2.51
CA GLY A 18 -3.43 -13.69 -3.17
C GLY A 18 -2.79 -12.68 -2.21
N THR A 19 -1.92 -11.82 -2.73
CA THR A 19 -1.41 -10.71 -1.93
C THR A 19 -2.55 -9.72 -1.67
N MET A 20 -2.80 -9.38 -0.41
CA MET A 20 -3.82 -8.39 -0.05
C MET A 20 -3.19 -7.02 0.25
N CYS A 21 -3.92 -5.94 0.09
CA CYS A 21 -3.47 -4.58 0.37
C CYS A 21 -4.52 -3.84 1.21
N TYR A 22 -4.11 -2.79 1.93
CA TYR A 22 -5.06 -1.90 2.57
C TYR A 22 -5.67 -0.92 1.58
N LYS A 23 -6.93 -0.55 1.85
CA LYS A 23 -7.67 0.50 1.16
C LYS A 23 -8.17 1.52 2.17
N CYS A 24 -7.80 2.77 1.95
CA CYS A 24 -8.24 3.90 2.74
C CYS A 24 -8.08 5.18 1.92
N ASN A 25 -9.11 6.05 1.85
CA ASN A 25 -8.98 7.31 1.12
C ASN A 25 -8.15 8.34 1.87
N LYS A 26 -8.25 8.34 3.21
CA LYS A 26 -7.53 9.26 4.08
C LYS A 26 -6.98 8.52 5.30
N TYR A 27 -5.77 8.00 5.14
CA TYR A 27 -4.99 7.39 6.20
C TYR A 27 -4.05 8.44 6.80
N HIS A 28 -4.05 8.60 8.11
CA HIS A 28 -3.22 9.58 8.80
C HIS A 28 -2.81 9.03 10.17
N LEU A 29 -1.49 8.90 10.39
CA LEU A 29 -0.89 8.51 11.67
C LEU A 29 -1.50 7.25 12.32
N GLY A 30 -1.71 6.19 11.52
CA GLY A 30 -2.26 4.92 12.03
C GLY A 30 -3.79 4.79 11.92
N LEU A 31 -4.49 5.87 11.55
CA LEU A 31 -5.96 5.89 11.49
C LEU A 31 -6.44 6.08 10.06
N CYS A 32 -7.43 5.30 9.65
CA CYS A 32 -8.24 5.62 8.47
C CYS A 32 -9.43 6.47 8.91
N TYR A 33 -9.61 7.65 8.32
CA TYR A 33 -10.73 8.54 8.66
C TYR A 33 -12.06 8.09 8.04
N ASP A 34 -11.99 7.20 7.05
CA ASP A 34 -13.12 6.44 6.52
C ASP A 34 -13.08 5.00 7.11
N VAL A 35 -13.74 4.05 6.44
CA VAL A 35 -13.63 2.62 6.76
C VAL A 35 -12.36 2.05 6.16
N MET A 36 -11.47 1.54 7.03
CA MET A 36 -10.35 0.71 6.58
C MET A 36 -10.89 -0.57 5.95
N SER A 37 -10.51 -0.82 4.69
CA SER A 37 -10.88 -2.03 3.96
C SER A 37 -9.66 -2.68 3.31
N SER A 38 -9.85 -3.80 2.63
CA SER A 38 -8.78 -4.51 1.93
C SER A 38 -9.15 -4.81 0.48
N CYS A 39 -8.13 -5.08 -0.34
CA CYS A 39 -8.29 -5.63 -1.69
C CYS A 39 -7.25 -6.70 -1.95
N THR A 40 -7.62 -7.72 -2.72
CA THR A 40 -6.69 -8.74 -3.22
C THR A 40 -6.14 -8.30 -4.57
N LEU A 41 -4.81 -8.37 -4.75
CA LEU A 41 -4.15 -8.01 -5.99
C LEU A 41 -4.63 -8.87 -7.15
N LYS A 42 -5.02 -8.21 -8.24
CA LYS A 42 -5.29 -8.84 -9.53
C LYS A 42 -4.05 -8.82 -10.43
N HIS A 43 -4.16 -9.42 -11.61
CA HIS A 43 -3.11 -9.39 -12.61
C HIS A 43 -2.66 -7.94 -12.91
N ARG A 44 -1.34 -7.69 -12.90
CA ARG A 44 -0.68 -6.38 -13.08
C ARG A 44 -1.05 -5.30 -12.05
N GLN A 45 -1.58 -5.69 -10.88
CA GLN A 45 -1.77 -4.77 -9.78
C GLN A 45 -0.65 -4.89 -8.74
N SER A 46 -0.40 -3.79 -8.04
CA SER A 46 0.46 -3.69 -6.85
C SER A 46 -0.31 -2.99 -5.73
N CYS A 47 0.11 -3.19 -4.48
CA CYS A 47 -0.35 -2.33 -3.40
C CYS A 47 0.27 -0.95 -3.60
N ALA A 48 -0.47 0.11 -3.29
CA ALA A 48 -0.06 1.49 -3.49
C ALA A 48 -0.31 2.32 -2.23
N ALA A 49 0.63 3.21 -1.92
CA ALA A 49 0.49 4.30 -0.97
C ALA A 49 0.78 5.62 -1.70
N GLU A 50 -0.23 6.47 -1.87
CA GLU A 50 -0.06 7.86 -2.31
C GLU A 50 0.09 8.75 -1.07
N ASN A 51 1.29 9.22 -0.77
CA ASN A 51 1.59 10.12 0.33
C ASN A 51 1.47 11.58 -0.13
N PHE A 52 0.61 12.34 0.52
CA PHE A 52 0.39 13.76 0.26
C PHE A 52 1.15 14.59 1.29
N TYR A 53 1.93 15.55 0.80
CA TYR A 53 2.71 16.48 1.60
C TYR A 53 2.34 17.92 1.24
N VAL A 54 2.29 18.77 2.26
CA VAL A 54 2.22 20.23 2.08
C VAL A 54 3.63 20.80 2.14
N LEU A 55 3.97 21.67 1.21
CA LEU A 55 5.25 22.37 1.19
C LEU A 55 5.16 23.63 2.04
N THR A 56 6.09 23.76 2.99
CA THR A 56 6.26 25.01 3.73
C THR A 56 6.90 26.07 2.83
N ARG A 57 6.80 27.35 3.23
CA ARG A 57 7.53 28.46 2.57
C ARG A 57 9.06 28.27 2.54
N ARG A 58 9.60 27.39 3.39
CA ARG A 58 11.02 27.02 3.45
C ARG A 58 11.36 25.79 2.59
N GLY A 59 10.41 25.27 1.81
CA GLY A 59 10.60 24.08 0.96
C GLY A 59 10.52 22.74 1.69
N GLN A 60 10.24 22.72 2.99
CA GLN A 60 10.10 21.47 3.75
C GLN A 60 8.78 20.76 3.38
N SER A 61 8.84 19.47 3.08
CA SER A 61 7.66 18.63 2.87
C SER A 61 7.12 18.14 4.21
N MET A 62 5.93 18.62 4.59
CA MET A 62 5.22 18.16 5.78
C MET A 62 4.18 17.13 5.36
N TYR A 63 4.26 15.92 5.92
CA TYR A 63 3.27 14.87 5.68
C TYR A 63 1.87 15.36 6.06
N HIS A 64 0.89 15.10 5.21
CA HIS A 64 -0.50 15.51 5.43
C HIS A 64 -1.45 14.31 5.59
N TYR A 65 -1.43 13.35 4.66
CA TYR A 65 -2.12 12.05 4.78
C TYR A 65 -1.65 11.12 3.66
N SER A 66 -2.04 9.86 3.71
CA SER A 66 -1.84 8.89 2.64
C SER A 66 -3.17 8.37 2.11
N ARG A 67 -3.22 8.00 0.83
CA ARG A 67 -4.27 7.16 0.26
C ARG A 67 -3.70 5.77 -0.03
N LEU A 68 -4.39 4.74 0.45
CA LEU A 68 -3.98 3.34 0.31
C LEU A 68 -4.88 2.64 -0.71
N SER A 69 -4.31 1.89 -1.66
CA SER A 69 -5.09 1.20 -2.68
C SER A 69 -4.41 -0.04 -3.29
N CYS A 70 -5.15 -0.78 -4.11
CA CYS A 70 -4.60 -1.66 -5.14
C CYS A 70 -4.61 -0.87 -6.47
N MET A 71 -3.46 -0.77 -7.14
CA MET A 71 -3.30 0.04 -8.34
C MET A 71 -2.72 -0.77 -9.49
N THR A 72 -3.30 -0.63 -10.68
CA THR A 72 -2.78 -1.22 -11.92
C THR A 72 -1.67 -0.33 -12.48
N ASN A 73 -0.59 -0.94 -13.01
CA ASN A 73 0.56 -0.20 -13.56
C ASN A 73 1.15 0.81 -12.55
N CYS A 74 1.31 0.37 -11.30
CA CYS A 74 1.87 1.17 -10.23
C CYS A 74 3.40 1.19 -10.33
N GLU A 75 3.98 2.39 -10.42
CA GLU A 75 5.42 2.65 -10.37
C GLU A 75 5.70 3.74 -9.33
N ASP A 76 6.89 3.70 -8.71
CA ASP A 76 7.27 4.70 -7.72
C ASP A 76 7.47 6.05 -8.41
N ILE A 77 6.69 7.05 -8.00
CA ILE A 77 6.67 8.38 -8.61
C ILE A 77 6.71 9.44 -7.52
N ASN A 78 7.49 10.49 -7.72
CA ASN A 78 7.53 11.65 -6.85
C ASN A 78 7.18 12.90 -7.67
N PHE A 79 6.01 13.48 -7.39
CA PHE A 79 5.49 14.65 -8.08
C PHE A 79 5.57 15.87 -7.18
N LEU A 80 6.28 16.91 -7.63
CA LEU A 80 6.42 18.18 -6.95
C LEU A 80 5.62 19.26 -7.69
N SER A 81 4.69 19.89 -6.98
CA SER A 81 3.95 21.08 -7.41
C SER A 81 4.33 22.27 -6.54
N PHE A 82 3.75 23.45 -6.80
CA PHE A 82 4.10 24.70 -6.12
C PHE A 82 3.93 24.62 -4.58
N GLU A 83 2.83 24.03 -4.09
CA GLU A 83 2.52 23.96 -2.65
C GLU A 83 2.39 22.52 -2.13
N THR A 84 2.49 21.53 -3.01
CA THR A 84 2.23 20.13 -2.66
C THR A 84 3.29 19.22 -3.25
N ARG A 85 3.67 18.21 -2.49
CA ARG A 85 4.41 17.05 -3.01
C ARG A 85 3.52 15.81 -2.85
N THR A 86 3.48 14.98 -3.87
CA THR A 86 2.80 13.69 -3.83
C THR A 86 3.82 12.60 -4.15
N GLU A 87 3.88 11.57 -3.33
CA GLU A 87 4.76 10.43 -3.53
C GLU A 87 3.90 9.16 -3.63
N LEU A 88 3.99 8.49 -4.77
CA LEU A 88 3.39 7.17 -4.99
C LEU A 88 4.45 6.12 -4.72
N ILE A 89 4.18 5.23 -3.78
CA ILE A 89 5.02 4.06 -3.45
C ILE A 89 4.24 2.79 -3.77
N CYS A 90 4.87 1.88 -4.49
CA CYS A 90 4.28 0.64 -4.98
C CYS A 90 5.00 -0.58 -4.41
N CYS A 91 4.23 -1.57 -3.96
CA CYS A 91 4.81 -2.79 -3.39
C CYS A 91 3.98 -4.04 -3.70
N LYS A 92 4.66 -5.20 -3.76
CA LYS A 92 4.05 -6.51 -4.04
C LYS A 92 4.66 -7.68 -3.26
N HIS A 93 5.62 -7.40 -2.38
CA HIS A 93 6.47 -8.41 -1.73
C HIS A 93 5.77 -9.14 -0.57
N SER A 94 4.75 -8.53 0.03
CA SER A 94 3.99 -9.11 1.13
C SER A 94 2.58 -8.52 1.17
N SER A 95 1.64 -9.25 1.78
CA SER A 95 0.33 -8.68 2.09
C SER A 95 0.49 -7.45 2.97
N TYR A 96 -0.33 -6.44 2.71
CA TYR A 96 -0.43 -5.17 3.43
C TYR A 96 0.84 -4.33 3.44
N CYS A 97 1.73 -4.53 2.46
CA CYS A 97 2.97 -3.78 2.35
C CYS A 97 2.77 -2.26 2.14
N ASN A 98 1.57 -1.82 1.75
CA ASN A 98 1.26 -0.40 1.55
C ASN A 98 0.82 0.33 2.82
N LEU A 99 0.98 -0.27 4.01
CA LEU A 99 1.05 0.54 5.21
C LEU A 99 2.36 1.33 5.15
N PRO A 100 2.33 2.67 5.15
CA PRO A 100 3.54 3.43 5.32
C PRO A 100 4.10 3.06 6.69
N MET A 101 5.27 2.40 6.68
CA MET A 101 6.02 2.16 7.89
C MET A 101 6.33 3.52 8.52
N GLY A 102 6.19 3.60 9.84
CA GLY A 102 6.22 4.84 10.60
C GLY A 102 7.42 5.75 10.30
N LEU A 103 7.21 7.03 10.59
CA LEU A 103 8.27 7.96 10.98
C LEU A 103 9.22 7.30 11.99
#